data_AF-A0AAP0X183-F1
#
_entry.id   AF-A0AAP0X183-F1
#
_cell.length_a   1.000
_cell.length_b   1.000
_cell.length_c   1.000
_cell.angle_alpha   90.00
_cell.angle_beta   90.00
_cell.angle_gamma   90.00
#
_symmetry.space_group_name_H-M   'P 1'
#
loop_
_entity.id
_entity.type
_entity.pdbx_description
1 polymer ?
#
loop_
_entity_poly.entity_id
_entity_poly.type
_entity_poly.pdbx_seq_one_letter_code
_entity_poly.pdbx_strand_id
1 'polypeptide(L)' 'MSRVNDAEKGSDIDPQEAQQTLEIAEANLQKAEGKRQTIEANLALRRARTRVEAINVIS' A
#
# COMPACT_ATOMS: atom_id res chain seq x y z
N MET A 1 -6.46 -12.83 -22.47
CA MET A 1 -6.84 -11.41 -22.38
C MET A 1 -6.21 -10.81 -21.15
N SER A 2 -5.36 -9.82 -21.36
CA SER A 2 -4.51 -9.17 -20.36
C SER A 2 -5.34 -8.43 -19.31
N ARG A 3 -5.01 -8.63 -18.02
CA ARG A 3 -5.31 -7.65 -16.97
C ARG A 3 -4.02 -7.36 -16.20
N VAL A 4 -3.11 -6.73 -16.92
CA VAL A 4 -2.11 -5.86 -16.29
C VAL A 4 -2.81 -4.54 -15.95
N ASN A 5 -3.15 -4.35 -14.68
CA ASN A 5 -3.08 -3.07 -13.95
C ASN A 5 -3.88 -3.18 -12.65
N ASP A 6 -3.18 -3.49 -11.55
CA ASP A 6 -3.56 -3.09 -10.19
C ASP A 6 -3.29 -1.59 -9.98
N ALA A 7 -3.49 -0.77 -11.02
CA ALA A 7 -3.45 0.67 -10.95
C ALA A 7 -4.88 1.14 -10.77
N GLU A 8 -5.36 1.06 -9.53
CA GLU A 8 -6.49 1.91 -9.11
C GLU A 8 -6.17 3.34 -9.55
N LYS A 9 -7.11 3.95 -10.28
CA LYS A 9 -7.01 5.36 -10.64
C LYS A 9 -7.02 6.15 -9.34
N GLY A 10 -6.12 7.13 -9.20
CA GLY A 10 -6.02 7.96 -8.00
C GLY A 10 -7.30 8.70 -7.56
N SER A 11 -8.32 8.76 -8.43
CA SER A 11 -9.65 9.32 -8.15
C SER A 11 -10.60 8.39 -7.41
N ASP A 12 -10.31 7.09 -7.31
CA ASP A 12 -11.13 6.07 -6.63
C ASP A 12 -10.51 5.59 -5.30
N ILE A 13 -9.43 6.23 -4.84
CA ILE A 13 -8.76 5.80 -3.60
C ILE A 13 -9.55 6.33 -2.41
N ASP A 14 -10.25 5.44 -1.71
CA ASP A 14 -10.89 5.76 -0.43
C ASP A 14 -9.84 6.09 0.64
N PRO A 15 -9.89 7.28 1.28
CA PRO A 15 -8.99 7.67 2.36
C PRO A 15 -8.90 6.65 3.50
N GLN A 16 -10.02 6.05 3.87
CA GLN A 16 -10.09 5.06 4.94
C GLN A 16 -9.43 3.75 4.51
N GLU A 17 -9.68 3.28 3.29
CA GLU A 17 -9.04 2.07 2.76
C GLU A 17 -7.53 2.24 2.62
N ALA A 18 -7.05 3.40 2.19
CA ALA A 18 -5.62 3.68 2.09
C ALA A 18 -4.94 3.69 3.47
N GLN A 19 -5.58 4.31 4.46
CA GLN A 19 -5.08 4.35 5.83
C GLN A 19 -5.06 2.95 6.47
N GLN A 20 -6.11 2.15 6.26
CA GLN A 20 -6.17 0.77 6.73
C GLN A 20 -5.12 -0.10 6.05
N THR A 21 -4.90 0.08 4.74
CA THR A 21 -3.85 -0.63 4.00
C THR A 21 -2.46 -0.30 4.55
N LEU A 22 -2.22 0.95 4.94
CA LEU A 22 -0.97 1.37 5.57
C LEU A 22 -0.75 0.65 6.92
N GLU A 23 -1.76 0.65 7.79
CA GLU A 23 -1.68 -0.02 9.10
C GLU A 23 -1.41 -1.53 8.97
N ILE A 24 -2.09 -2.21 8.04
CA ILE A 24 -1.86 -3.62 7.75
C ILE A 24 -0.42 -3.86 7.25
N ALA A 25 0.08 -3.00 6.36
CA ALA A 25 1.43 -3.14 5.83
C ALA A 25 2.50 -2.93 6.93
N GLU A 26 2.28 -2.00 7.86
CA GLU A 26 3.14 -1.79 9.02
C GLU A 26 3.14 -3.00 9.96
N ALA A 27 1.96 -3.53 10.28
CA ALA A 27 1.82 -4.74 11.11
C ALA A 27 2.48 -5.97 10.46
N ASN A 28 2.36 -6.10 9.13
CA ASN A 28 3.00 -7.20 8.39
C ASN A 28 4.52 -7.05 8.36
N LEU A 29 5.05 -5.84 8.26
CA LEU A 29 6.48 -5.59 8.35
C LEU A 29 7.03 -5.94 9.75
N GLN A 30 6.29 -5.61 10.81
CA GLN A 30 6.68 -5.96 12.18
C GLN A 30 6.74 -7.48 12.42
N LYS A 31 5.87 -8.24 11.75
CA LYS A 31 5.83 -9.71 11.84
C LYS A 31 6.76 -10.41 10.85
N ALA A 32 7.45 -9.68 9.98
CA ALA A 32 8.31 -10.27 8.95
C ALA A 32 9.68 -10.63 9.52
N GLU A 33 9.95 -11.93 9.64
CA GLU A 33 11.19 -12.46 10.25
C GLU A 33 12.24 -12.85 9.19
N GLY A 34 11.80 -13.25 7.99
CA GLY A 34 12.69 -13.69 6.91
C GLY A 34 13.06 -12.58 5.93
N LYS A 35 14.29 -12.60 5.41
CA LYS A 35 14.79 -11.61 4.42
C LYS A 35 13.82 -11.36 3.26
N ARG A 36 13.23 -12.43 2.72
CA ARG A 36 12.24 -12.32 1.63
C ARG A 36 10.94 -11.66 2.11
N GLN A 37 10.41 -12.06 3.26
CA GLN A 37 9.21 -11.48 3.85
C GLN A 37 9.42 -9.99 4.17
N THR A 38 10.58 -9.62 4.70
CA THR A 38 10.93 -8.21 4.97
C THR A 38 10.98 -7.40 3.68
N ILE A 39 11.49 -7.94 2.57
CA ILE A 39 11.52 -7.26 1.28
C ILE A 39 10.09 -7.05 0.75
N GLU A 40 9.26 -8.09 0.76
CA GLU A 40 7.88 -8.03 0.28
C GLU A 40 7.02 -7.08 1.14
N ALA A 41 7.17 -7.13 2.47
CA ALA A 41 6.47 -6.23 3.39
C ALA A 41 6.93 -4.76 3.23
N ASN A 42 8.23 -4.51 3.01
CA ASN A 42 8.71 -3.16 2.73
C ASN A 42 8.17 -2.61 1.41
N LEU A 43 8.05 -3.45 0.37
CA LEU A 43 7.45 -3.04 -0.89
C LEU A 43 5.96 -2.69 -0.71
N ALA A 44 5.22 -3.51 0.04
CA ALA A 44 3.82 -3.24 0.37
C ALA A 44 3.65 -1.94 1.16
N LEU A 45 4.51 -1.70 2.17
CA LEU A 45 4.50 -0.48 2.96
C LEU A 45 4.75 0.77 2.12
N ARG A 46 5.72 0.73 1.19
CA ARG A 46 5.98 1.85 0.27
C ARG A 46 4.77 2.18 -0.59
N ARG A 47 4.10 1.16 -1.14
CA ARG A 47 2.89 1.34 -1.95
C ARG A 47 1.74 1.94 -1.12
N ALA A 48 1.55 1.46 0.10
CA ALA A 48 0.51 1.98 1.00
C ALA A 48 0.75 3.46 1.36
N ARG A 49 2.01 3.85 1.61
CA ARG A 49 2.37 5.26 1.82
C ARG A 49 2.05 6.14 0.62
N THR A 50 2.42 5.71 -0.58
CA THR A 50 2.09 6.45 -1.81
C THR A 50 0.58 6.61 -2.00
N ARG A 51 -0.24 5.60 -1.64
CA ARG A 51 -1.70 5.74 -1.66
C ARG A 51 -2.19 6.83 -0.70
N VAL A 52 -1.72 6.83 0.55
CA VAL A 52 -2.08 7.87 1.54
C VAL A 52 -1.60 9.26 1.11
N GLU A 53 -0.39 9.37 0.57
CA GLU A 53 0.14 10.63 0.04
C GLU A 53 -0.69 11.15 -1.13
N ALA A 54 -1.14 10.27 -2.04
CA ALA A 54 -1.98 10.68 -3.16
C ALA A 54 -3.31 11.30 -2.71
N ILE A 55 -3.92 10.79 -1.64
CA ILE A 55 -5.14 11.38 -1.04
C ILE A 55 -4.86 12.79 -0.49
N ASN A 56 -3.75 12.96 0.21
CA ASN A 56 -3.37 14.26 0.80
C ASN A 56 -3.06 15.32 -0.26
N VAL A 57 -2.57 14.92 -1.44
CA VAL A 57 -2.29 15.85 -2.55
C VAL A 57 -3.55 16.30 -3.28
N ILE A 58 -4.62 15.49 -3.25
CA ILE A 58 -5.90 15.77 -3.91
C ILE A 58 -6.87 16.56 -3.00
N SER A 59 -6.65 16.53 -1.68
CA SER A 59 -7.44 17.25 -0.67
C SER A 59 -7.10 18.74 -0.59
#